data_AF-M0DX37-F1
#
_entry.id   AF-M0DX37-F1
#
_cell.length_a   1.000
_cell.length_b   1.000
_cell.length_c   1.000
_cell.angle_alpha   90.00
_cell.angle_beta   90.00
_cell.angle_gamma   90.00
#
_symmetry.space_group_name_H-M   'P 1'
#
loop_
_entity.id
_entity.type
_entity.pdbx_description
1 polymer ?
#
loop_
_entity_poly.entity_id
_entity_poly.type
_entity_poly.pdbx_seq_one_letter_code
_entity_poly.pdbx_strand_id
1 'polypeptide(L)'
;MSLVDASLAAGYTLGDFLLVAAAGFAVLAVGMLYRAVVGPTMQDRVLAVNVLGTNTVVILAILGAALGEPTFLDIALVYALLNFLMAIAISKFTVERGGVL
;
A
#
# COMPACT_ATOMS: atom_id res chain seq x y z
N MET A 1 14.49 -1.36 -26.07
CA MET A 1 14.34 -2.29 -24.94
C MET A 1 13.72 -1.50 -23.81
N SER A 2 12.47 -1.78 -23.47
CA SER A 2 11.86 -1.19 -22.27
C SER A 2 12.63 -1.70 -21.05
N LEU A 3 12.74 -0.90 -19.98
CA LEU A 3 13.34 -1.37 -18.72
C LEU A 3 12.63 -2.63 -18.19
N VAL A 4 11.35 -2.80 -18.52
CA VAL A 4 10.54 -3.98 -18.19
C VAL A 4 11.07 -5.25 -18.84
N ASP A 5 11.54 -5.16 -20.09
CA ASP A 5 12.08 -6.30 -20.86
C ASP A 5 13.53 -6.64 -20.48
N ALA A 6 14.12 -5.88 -19.55
CA ALA A 6 15.46 -6.16 -19.07
C ALA A 6 15.49 -7.53 -18.39
N SER A 7 16.20 -8.49 -18.99
CA SER A 7 16.37 -9.82 -18.43
C SER A 7 17.26 -9.79 -17.18
N LEU A 8 16.73 -10.27 -16.07
CA LEU A 8 17.46 -10.53 -14.82
C LEU A 8 17.99 -11.97 -14.80
N ALA A 9 18.80 -12.28 -13.78
CA ALA A 9 19.39 -13.60 -13.61
C ALA A 9 18.32 -14.71 -13.64
N ALA A 10 18.63 -15.81 -14.34
CA ALA A 10 17.76 -16.96 -14.61
C ALA A 10 16.65 -16.78 -15.67
N GLY A 11 16.67 -15.70 -16.48
CA GLY A 11 15.79 -15.56 -17.66
C GLY A 11 14.43 -14.93 -17.37
N TYR A 12 14.21 -14.45 -16.15
CA TYR A 12 13.05 -13.65 -15.78
C TYR A 12 13.22 -12.20 -16.23
N THR A 13 12.13 -11.54 -16.62
CA THR A 13 12.13 -10.11 -16.91
C THR A 13 12.05 -9.29 -15.62
N LEU A 14 12.47 -8.02 -15.66
CA LEU A 14 12.24 -7.08 -14.56
C LEU A 14 10.74 -6.97 -14.24
N GLY A 15 9.89 -6.99 -15.26
CA GLY A 15 8.42 -7.02 -15.10
C GLY A 15 7.96 -8.19 -14.24
N ASP A 16 8.44 -9.41 -14.50
CA ASP A 16 8.07 -10.60 -13.75
C ASP A 16 8.43 -10.47 -12.26
N PHE A 17 9.63 -9.95 -11.98
CA PHE A 17 10.08 -9.72 -10.60
C PHE A 17 9.18 -8.71 -9.88
N LEU A 18 8.82 -7.62 -10.55
CA LEU A 18 7.92 -6.60 -10.01
C LEU A 18 6.51 -7.17 -9.76
N LEU A 19 5.98 -8.00 -10.64
CA LEU A 19 4.68 -8.66 -10.44
C LEU A 19 4.70 -9.62 -9.24
N VAL A 20 5.78 -10.39 -9.06
CA VAL A 20 5.96 -11.24 -7.87
C VAL A 20 6.03 -10.38 -6.59
N ALA A 21 6.74 -9.25 -6.62
CA ALA A 21 6.78 -8.32 -5.50
C ALA A 21 5.39 -7.76 -5.17
N ALA A 22 4.61 -7.34 -6.18
CA ALA A 22 3.24 -6.87 -6.01
C ALA A 22 2.33 -7.95 -5.41
N ALA A 23 2.46 -9.21 -5.85
CA ALA A 23 1.74 -10.34 -5.27
C ALA A 23 2.11 -10.58 -3.80
N GLY A 24 3.40 -10.44 -3.45
CA GLY A 24 3.85 -10.49 -2.05
C GLY A 24 3.21 -9.42 -1.17
N PHE A 25 3.15 -8.18 -1.65
CA PHE A 25 2.44 -7.09 -0.96
C PHE A 25 0.93 -7.34 -0.87
N ALA A 26 0.30 -7.96 -1.88
CA ALA A 26 -1.11 -8.34 -1.80
C ALA A 26 -1.37 -9.38 -0.69
N VAL A 27 -0.47 -10.35 -0.49
CA VAL A 27 -0.55 -11.29 0.64
C VAL A 27 -0.42 -10.56 1.98
N LEU A 28 0.50 -9.59 2.09
CA LEU A 28 0.60 -8.74 3.27
C LEU A 28 -0.69 -7.95 3.52
N ALA A 29 -1.36 -7.47 2.45
CA ALA A 29 -2.63 -6.76 2.56
C ALA A 29 -3.71 -7.62 3.24
N VAL A 30 -3.78 -8.91 2.89
CA VAL A 30 -4.69 -9.87 3.54
C VAL A 30 -4.39 -10.02 5.03
N GLY A 31 -3.11 -10.09 5.40
CA GLY A 31 -2.69 -10.11 6.81
C GLY A 31 -3.09 -8.82 7.57
N MET A 32 -2.97 -7.67 6.91
CA MET A 32 -3.39 -6.39 7.49
C MET A 32 -4.91 -6.25 7.60
N LEU A 33 -5.68 -6.79 6.65
CA LEU A 33 -7.14 -6.90 6.76
C LEU A 33 -7.53 -7.72 7.98
N TYR A 34 -6.88 -8.87 8.20
CA TYR A 34 -7.11 -9.67 9.39
C TYR A 34 -6.83 -8.88 10.68
N ARG A 35 -5.69 -8.17 10.76
CA ARG A 35 -5.35 -7.30 11.90
C ARG A 35 -6.33 -6.15 12.09
N ALA A 36 -6.88 -5.57 11.02
CA ALA A 36 -7.86 -4.49 11.09
C ALA A 36 -9.19 -4.96 11.70
N VAL A 37 -9.57 -6.22 11.49
CA VAL A 37 -10.82 -6.80 12.04
C VAL A 37 -10.60 -7.36 13.45
N VAL A 38 -9.55 -8.16 13.65
CA VAL A 38 -9.30 -8.92 14.88
C VAL A 38 -8.40 -8.18 15.89
N GLY A 39 -7.93 -6.98 15.54
CA GLY A 39 -7.08 -6.16 16.40
C GLY A 39 -7.66 -6.00 17.82
N PRO A 40 -6.86 -6.22 18.89
CA PRO A 40 -7.36 -6.21 20.27
C PRO A 40 -7.70 -4.80 20.76
N THR A 41 -6.97 -3.78 20.31
CA THR A 41 -7.27 -2.38 20.63
C THR A 41 -7.80 -1.63 19.42
N MET A 42 -8.55 -0.54 19.66
CA MET A 42 -8.99 0.36 18.58
C MET A 42 -7.81 0.96 17.82
N GLN A 43 -6.70 1.24 18.52
CA GLN A 43 -5.49 1.79 17.91
C GLN A 43 -4.82 0.79 16.96
N ASP A 44 -4.79 -0.50 17.31
CA ASP A 44 -4.25 -1.53 16.42
C ASP A 44 -5.05 -1.62 15.12
N ARG A 45 -6.37 -1.49 15.20
CA ARG A 45 -7.25 -1.54 14.02
C ARG A 45 -7.05 -0.33 13.13
N VAL A 46 -7.01 0.87 13.71
CA VAL A 46 -6.72 2.12 13.00
C VAL A 46 -5.36 2.05 12.31
N LEU A 47 -4.33 1.59 13.03
CA LEU A 47 -2.98 1.45 12.49
C LEU A 47 -2.96 0.43 11.34
N ALA A 48 -3.66 -0.70 11.49
CA ALA A 48 -3.75 -1.71 10.44
C ALA A 48 -4.40 -1.18 9.16
N VAL A 49 -5.45 -0.36 9.28
CA VAL A 49 -6.09 0.31 8.13
C VAL A 49 -5.13 1.29 7.45
N ASN A 50 -4.38 2.09 8.22
CA ASN A 50 -3.39 3.03 7.66
C ASN A 50 -2.26 2.31 6.89
N VAL A 51 -1.78 1.18 7.43
CA VAL A 51 -0.78 0.35 6.77
C VAL A 51 -1.35 -0.27 5.50
N LEU A 52 -2.62 -0.71 5.51
CA LEU A 52 -3.29 -1.26 4.34
C LEU A 52 -3.39 -0.23 3.20
N GLY A 53 -3.72 1.02 3.52
CA GLY A 53 -3.71 2.12 2.55
C GLY A 53 -2.32 2.36 1.95
N THR A 54 -1.28 2.45 2.79
CA THR A 54 0.12 2.56 2.33
C THR A 54 0.53 1.38 1.45
N ASN A 55 0.14 0.16 1.83
CA ASN A 55 0.43 -1.04 1.06
C ASN A 55 -0.22 -1.00 -0.33
N THR A 56 -1.44 -0.47 -0.43
CA THR A 56 -2.16 -0.31 -1.68
C THR A 56 -1.43 0.67 -2.62
N VAL A 57 -0.91 1.78 -2.08
CA VAL A 57 -0.09 2.74 -2.84
C VAL A 57 1.16 2.08 -3.41
N VAL A 58 1.85 1.25 -2.61
CA VAL A 58 3.04 0.52 -3.05
C VAL A 58 2.69 -0.46 -4.17
N ILE A 59 1.60 -1.22 -4.04
CA ILE A 59 1.14 -2.15 -5.08
C ILE A 59 0.87 -1.39 -6.39
N LEU A 60 0.15 -0.27 -6.34
CA LEU A 60 -0.16 0.53 -7.53
C LEU A 60 1.11 1.08 -8.20
N ALA A 61 2.08 1.57 -7.42
CA ALA A 61 3.36 2.05 -7.94
C ALA A 61 4.15 0.94 -8.64
N ILE A 62 4.21 -0.26 -8.04
CA ILE A 62 4.87 -1.43 -8.62
C ILE A 62 4.16 -1.86 -9.91
N LEU A 63 2.83 -1.89 -9.93
CA LEU A 63 2.06 -2.25 -11.12
C LEU A 63 2.28 -1.26 -12.27
N GLY A 64 2.33 0.05 -11.99
CA GLY A 64 2.66 1.05 -13.01
C GLY A 64 4.03 0.82 -13.64
N ALA A 65 5.03 0.47 -12.82
CA ALA A 65 6.36 0.14 -13.30
C ALA A 65 6.40 -1.20 -14.08
N ALA A 66 5.68 -2.22 -13.61
CA ALA A 66 5.66 -3.56 -14.20
C ALA A 66 4.93 -3.60 -15.55
N LEU A 67 3.82 -2.88 -15.67
CA LEU A 67 2.97 -2.86 -16.86
C LEU A 67 3.37 -1.77 -17.85
N GLY A 68 4.28 -0.87 -17.47
CA GLY A 68 4.68 0.28 -18.29
C GLY A 68 3.59 1.34 -18.44
N GLU A 69 2.58 1.33 -17.57
CA GLU A 69 1.42 2.22 -17.61
C GLU A 69 1.52 3.27 -16.50
N PRO A 70 1.90 4.53 -16.82
CA PRO A 70 2.14 5.56 -15.81
C PRO A 70 0.87 6.00 -15.07
N THR A 71 -0.32 5.76 -15.63
CA THR A 71 -1.60 6.11 -15.00
C THR A 71 -1.81 5.45 -13.64
N PHE A 72 -1.20 4.28 -13.38
CA PHE A 72 -1.24 3.67 -12.06
C PHE A 72 -0.54 4.54 -11.00
N LEU A 73 0.48 5.31 -11.36
CA LEU A 73 1.17 6.22 -10.46
C LEU A 73 0.28 7.41 -10.08
N ASP A 74 -0.50 7.94 -11.02
CA ASP A 74 -1.46 9.01 -10.74
C ASP A 74 -2.51 8.54 -9.72
N ILE A 75 -3.03 7.33 -9.90
CA ILE A 75 -3.96 6.69 -8.96
C ILE A 75 -3.27 6.48 -7.61
N ALA A 76 -2.03 5.98 -7.59
CA ALA A 76 -1.26 5.77 -6.36
C ALA A 76 -1.08 7.07 -5.56
N LEU A 77 -0.78 8.18 -6.23
CA LEU A 77 -0.62 9.49 -5.59
C LEU A 77 -1.93 9.98 -4.97
N VAL A 78 -3.06 9.83 -5.68
CA VAL A 78 -4.39 10.17 -5.11
C VAL A 78 -4.68 9.32 -3.89
N TYR A 79 -4.45 8.00 -3.94
CA TYR A 79 -4.64 7.11 -2.79
C TYR A 79 -3.71 7.44 -1.62
N ALA A 80 -2.47 7.85 -1.88
CA ALA A 80 -1.54 8.26 -0.84
C ALA A 80 -2.04 9.48 -0.08
N LEU A 81 -2.56 10.48 -0.81
CA LEU A 81 -3.14 11.67 -0.21
C LEU A 81 -4.40 11.34 0.60
N LEU A 82 -5.27 10.47 0.09
CA LEU A 82 -6.47 10.02 0.81
C LEU A 82 -6.11 9.23 2.08
N ASN A 83 -5.12 8.35 2.02
CA ASN A 83 -4.67 7.58 3.18
C ASN A 83 -4.08 8.49 4.27
N PHE A 84 -3.28 9.48 3.86
CA PHE A 84 -2.73 10.47 4.78
C PHE A 84 -3.83 11.33 5.41
N LEU A 85 -4.83 11.75 4.63
CA LEU A 85 -5.99 12.49 5.13
C LEU A 85 -6.76 11.69 6.19
N MET A 86 -6.92 10.38 5.99
CA MET A 86 -7.57 9.49 6.96
C MET A 86 -6.80 9.47 8.30
N ALA A 87 -5.48 9.38 8.26
CA ALA A 87 -4.65 9.43 9.47
C ALA A 87 -4.80 10.77 10.23
N ILE A 88 -4.83 11.90 9.51
CA ILE A 88 -5.08 13.22 10.11
C ILE A 88 -6.48 13.30 10.73
N ALA A 89 -7.50 12.83 10.01
CA ALA A 89 -8.88 12.87 10.50
C ALA A 89 -9.05 12.08 11.81
N ILE A 90 -8.44 10.90 11.89
CA ILE A 90 -8.47 10.05 13.08
C ILE A 90 -7.69 10.70 14.25
N SER A 91 -6.53 11.30 13.96
CA SER A 91 -5.74 12.03 14.94
C SER A 91 -6.54 13.20 15.55
N LYS A 92 -7.14 14.04 14.70
CA LYS A 92 -7.95 15.19 15.15
C LYS A 92 -9.13 14.76 16.01
N PHE A 93 -9.85 13.71 15.61
CA PHE A 93 -10.99 13.20 16.35
C PHE A 93 -10.59 12.64 17.74
N THR A 94 -9.41 12.03 17.84
CA THR A 94 -8.90 11.50 19.11
C THR A 94 -8.54 12.63 20.08
N VAL A 95 -7.93 13.71 19.59
CA VAL A 95 -7.55 14.88 20.39
C VAL A 95 -8.77 15.66 20.89
N GLU A 96 -9.77 15.90 20.04
CA GLU A 96 -10.98 16.66 20.41
C GLU A 96 -11.84 15.98 21.49
N ARG A 97 -11.64 14.68 21.73
CA ARG A 97 -12.33 13.92 22.79
C ARG A 97 -11.47 13.66 24.04
N GLY A 98 -10.35 14.38 24.20
CA GLY A 98 -9.51 14.30 25.39
C GLY A 98 -8.58 13.08 25.44
N GLY A 99 -8.37 12.39 24.31
CA GLY A 99 -7.34 11.36 24.21
C GLY A 99 -5.96 12.01 24.13
N VAL A 100 -5.20 11.95 25.22
CA VAL A 100 -3.79 12.35 25.28
C VAL A 100 -2.92 11.34 24.55
N LEU A 101 -2.00 11.84 23.73
CA LEU A 101 -0.76 11.13 23.41
C LEU A 101 0.06 10.96 24.70
#